data_AF-A0A1A3B2R2-F1
#
_entry.id   AF-A0A1A3B2R2-F1
#
_cell.length_a   1.000
_cell.length_b   1.000
_cell.length_c   1.000
_cell.angle_alpha   90.00
_cell.angle_beta   90.00
_cell.angle_gamma   90.00
#
_symmetry.space_group_name_H-M   'P 1'
#
loop_
_entity.id
_entity.type
_entity.pdbx_description
1 polymer ?
#
loop_
_entity_poly.entity_id
_entity_poly.type
_entity_poly.pdbx_seq_one_letter_code
_entity_poly.pdbx_strand_id
1 'polypeptide(L)'
;MPSTNTALPPIADQRTWRAALDDLRKREKAATRELDAIAAQRRRLPMVQLPDYTLIGADGPVRLADVFDGRSQLIVYHHMWSDGAEWQCGGCTGFTSQFTRLEFLDNYDARFVIVTNGPIDEALAYKRKVGNRMEWYSSSESSFGADMDAPPGGGFGVNVFLRDGDTVYRTWHTNGRGTEQLSHSFGLIDILPWGRQEEWLDSPAGWPSRPTYSGWLGSPDIAAAYGPKDNA
;
A
#
# COMPACT_ATOMS: atom_id res chain seq x y z
N MET A 1 -38.17 6.85 -0.69
CA MET A 1 -36.78 6.86 -0.18
C MET A 1 -36.59 8.18 0.54
N PRO A 2 -36.19 8.21 1.82
CA PRO A 2 -36.01 9.50 2.47
C PRO A 2 -34.78 10.15 1.84
N SER A 3 -34.99 11.26 1.15
CA SER A 3 -33.95 12.17 0.72
C SER A 3 -33.25 12.68 1.98
N THR A 4 -32.21 11.98 2.43
CA THR A 4 -31.34 12.47 3.49
C THR A 4 -30.66 13.71 2.95
N ASN A 5 -31.11 14.89 3.39
CA ASN A 5 -30.51 16.15 3.00
C ASN A 5 -29.11 16.18 3.61
N THR A 6 -28.11 15.72 2.86
CA THR A 6 -26.72 15.65 3.30
C THR A 6 -26.24 17.06 3.66
N ALA A 7 -25.69 17.23 4.86
CA ALA A 7 -25.19 18.54 5.28
C ALA A 7 -24.05 19.00 4.35
N LEU A 8 -24.04 20.30 4.07
CA LEU A 8 -23.01 20.97 3.27
C LEU A 8 -22.09 21.81 4.17
N PRO A 9 -20.82 22.04 3.77
CA PRO A 9 -20.00 23.05 4.42
C PRO A 9 -20.69 24.43 4.42
N PRO A 10 -20.47 25.26 5.44
CA PRO A 10 -21.07 26.60 5.50
C PRO A 10 -20.58 27.47 4.34
N ILE A 11 -21.50 28.21 3.72
CA ILE A 11 -21.18 29.20 2.69
C ILE A 11 -20.53 30.42 3.36
N ALA A 12 -19.40 30.87 2.84
CA ALA A 12 -18.67 32.03 3.32
C ALA A 12 -18.18 32.90 2.16
N ASP A 13 -17.83 34.16 2.44
CA ASP A 13 -17.16 35.01 1.46
C ASP A 13 -15.71 34.55 1.22
N GLN A 14 -15.14 34.97 0.08
CA GLN A 14 -13.80 34.57 -0.35
C GLN A 14 -12.71 34.91 0.69
N ARG A 15 -12.88 36.01 1.42
CA ARG A 15 -11.91 36.50 2.41
C ARG A 15 -11.92 35.61 3.66
N THR A 16 -13.11 35.28 4.15
CA THR A 16 -13.32 34.37 5.29
C THR A 16 -12.79 32.99 4.97
N TRP A 17 -13.10 32.47 3.77
CA TRP A 17 -12.56 31.19 3.32
C TRP A 17 -11.02 31.18 3.25
N ARG A 18 -10.40 32.24 2.69
CA ARG A 18 -8.93 32.35 2.65
C ARG A 18 -8.31 32.39 4.03
N ALA A 19 -8.89 33.15 4.95
CA ALA A 19 -8.39 33.23 6.33
C ALA A 19 -8.44 31.86 7.05
N ALA A 20 -9.53 31.11 6.90
CA ALA A 20 -9.66 29.77 7.46
C ALA A 20 -8.67 28.78 6.83
N LEU A 21 -8.49 28.85 5.51
CA LEU A 21 -7.53 28.01 4.78
C LEU A 21 -6.08 28.31 5.20
N ASP A 22 -5.73 29.58 5.39
CA ASP A 22 -4.41 29.98 5.84
C ASP A 22 -4.12 29.52 7.28
N ASP A 23 -5.14 29.42 8.13
CA ASP A 23 -5.00 28.84 9.45
C ASP A 23 -4.76 27.32 9.40
N LEU A 24 -5.56 26.58 8.63
CA LEU A 24 -5.38 25.14 8.41
C LEU A 24 -3.97 24.82 7.87
N ARG A 25 -3.48 25.60 6.90
CA ARG A 25 -2.15 25.44 6.29
C ARG A 25 -1.00 25.51 7.29
N LYS A 26 -1.16 26.18 8.43
CA LYS A 26 -0.13 26.16 9.50
C LYS A 26 0.03 24.75 10.05
N ARG A 27 -1.08 24.04 10.27
CA ARG A 27 -1.08 22.65 10.75
C ARG A 27 -0.56 21.70 9.68
N GLU A 28 -0.98 21.88 8.43
CA GLU A 28 -0.49 21.07 7.31
C GLU A 28 1.03 21.18 7.15
N LYS A 29 1.58 22.40 7.19
CA LYS A 29 3.04 22.63 7.14
C LYS A 29 3.77 22.05 8.34
N ALA A 30 3.18 22.09 9.53
CA ALA A 30 3.76 21.45 10.71
C ALA A 30 3.82 19.93 10.54
N ALA A 31 2.76 19.31 10.03
CA ALA A 31 2.74 17.88 9.71
C ALA A 31 3.77 17.51 8.64
N THR A 32 3.93 18.32 7.59
CA THR A 32 4.99 18.10 6.58
C THR A 32 6.38 18.06 7.21
N ARG A 33 6.69 19.04 8.07
CA ARG A 33 8.00 19.09 8.76
C ARG A 33 8.20 17.90 9.70
N GLU A 34 7.14 17.45 10.35
CA GLU A 34 7.19 16.24 11.19
C GLU A 34 7.46 14.99 10.34
N LEU A 35 6.82 14.86 9.18
CA LEU A 35 7.10 13.78 8.23
C LEU A 35 8.56 13.82 7.73
N ASP A 36 9.13 15.01 7.50
CA ASP A 36 10.54 15.16 7.16
C ASP A 36 11.46 14.67 8.29
N ALA A 37 11.11 15.01 9.54
CA ALA A 37 11.84 14.56 10.73
C ALA A 37 11.75 13.04 10.90
N ILE A 38 10.56 12.45 10.74
CA ILE A 38 10.33 11.01 10.76
C ILE A 38 11.12 10.32 9.63
N ALA A 39 11.11 10.85 8.41
CA ALA A 39 11.90 10.31 7.31
C ALA A 39 13.40 10.35 7.63
N ALA A 40 13.87 11.42 8.29
CA ALA A 40 15.24 11.50 8.77
C ALA A 40 15.54 10.45 9.86
N GLN A 41 14.60 10.15 10.74
CA GLN A 41 14.76 9.07 11.72
C GLN A 41 14.80 7.69 11.04
N ARG A 42 13.97 7.44 10.03
CA ARG A 42 14.02 6.18 9.23
C ARG A 42 15.39 5.95 8.62
N ARG A 43 16.03 7.01 8.08
CA ARG A 43 17.41 6.95 7.56
C ARG A 43 18.49 6.63 8.61
N ARG A 44 18.16 6.71 9.90
CA ARG A 44 19.07 6.43 11.02
C ARG A 44 18.78 5.11 11.74
N LEU A 45 17.78 4.36 11.28
CA LEU A 45 17.50 3.04 11.85
C LEU A 45 18.69 2.10 11.60
N PRO A 46 19.05 1.24 12.59
CA PRO A 46 19.96 0.15 12.32
C PRO A 46 19.31 -0.84 11.35
N MET A 47 20.13 -1.63 10.67
CA MET A 47 19.66 -2.65 9.73
C MET A 47 20.01 -4.05 10.25
N VAL A 48 19.19 -5.03 9.89
CA VAL A 48 19.38 -6.44 10.26
C VAL A 48 19.84 -7.21 9.03
N GLN A 49 20.99 -7.87 9.11
CA GLN A 49 21.45 -8.78 8.05
C GLN A 49 20.52 -9.98 7.96
N LEU A 50 20.11 -10.31 6.75
CA LEU A 50 19.21 -11.43 6.48
C LEU A 50 19.99 -12.68 6.07
N PRO A 51 19.43 -13.88 6.32
CA PRO A 51 19.83 -15.10 5.64
C PRO A 51 19.70 -14.98 4.11
N ASP A 52 20.39 -15.87 3.39
CA ASP A 52 20.23 -16.03 1.95
C ASP A 52 18.88 -16.71 1.65
N TYR A 53 17.84 -15.89 1.49
CA TYR A 53 16.52 -16.37 1.11
C TYR A 53 16.41 -16.65 -0.39
N THR A 54 15.64 -17.68 -0.71
CA THR A 54 15.13 -17.94 -2.07
C THR A 54 13.62 -17.71 -2.07
N LEU A 55 13.15 -17.01 -3.09
CA LEU A 55 11.73 -16.83 -3.42
C LEU A 55 11.44 -17.57 -4.73
N ILE A 56 10.18 -17.61 -5.14
CA ILE A 56 9.77 -18.18 -6.43
C ILE A 56 9.20 -17.04 -7.28
N GLY A 57 9.82 -16.78 -8.43
CA GLY A 57 9.33 -15.86 -9.46
C GLY A 57 8.65 -16.62 -10.60
N ALA A 58 8.23 -15.88 -11.64
CA ALA A 58 7.57 -16.45 -12.81
C ALA A 58 8.42 -17.50 -13.55
N ASP A 59 9.75 -17.36 -13.50
CA ASP A 59 10.70 -18.25 -14.16
C ASP A 59 11.32 -19.29 -13.19
N GLY A 60 10.76 -19.43 -11.98
CA GLY A 60 11.22 -20.37 -10.96
C GLY A 60 11.96 -19.73 -9.78
N PRO A 61 12.76 -20.51 -9.04
CA PRO A 61 13.46 -20.03 -7.84
C PRO A 61 14.42 -18.88 -8.13
N VAL A 62 14.44 -17.87 -7.26
CA VAL A 62 15.28 -16.66 -7.37
C VAL A 62 15.80 -16.26 -5.99
N ARG A 63 17.09 -15.93 -5.85
CA ARG A 63 17.63 -15.44 -4.57
C ARG A 63 17.05 -14.06 -4.29
N LEU A 64 16.81 -13.73 -3.02
CA LEU A 64 16.33 -12.41 -2.62
C LEU A 64 17.24 -11.28 -3.12
N ALA A 65 18.56 -11.50 -3.14
CA ALA A 65 19.51 -10.54 -3.70
C ALA A 65 19.21 -10.23 -5.18
N ASP A 66 18.87 -11.24 -5.98
CA ASP A 66 18.59 -11.10 -7.40
C ASP A 66 17.23 -10.44 -7.68
N VAL A 67 16.29 -10.46 -6.72
CA VAL A 67 15.03 -9.70 -6.78
C VAL A 67 15.28 -8.19 -6.83
N PHE A 68 16.46 -7.70 -6.46
CA PHE A 68 16.78 -6.28 -6.62
C PHE A 68 16.95 -5.85 -8.08
N ASP A 69 17.19 -6.79 -9.01
CA ASP A 69 17.31 -6.52 -10.45
C ASP A 69 18.27 -5.37 -10.78
N GLY A 70 19.48 -5.43 -10.18
CA GLY A 70 20.53 -4.43 -10.35
C GLY A 70 20.41 -3.17 -9.48
N ARG A 71 19.35 -3.04 -8.66
CA ARG A 71 19.17 -1.92 -7.72
C ARG A 71 19.84 -2.18 -6.36
N SER A 72 20.14 -1.12 -5.60
CA SER A 72 20.59 -1.27 -4.21
C SER A 72 19.45 -1.32 -3.19
N GLN A 73 18.25 -0.84 -3.54
CA GLN A 73 17.11 -0.76 -2.62
C GLN A 73 15.89 -1.51 -3.14
N LEU A 74 15.21 -2.22 -2.24
CA LEU A 74 14.01 -2.98 -2.56
C LEU A 74 12.91 -2.69 -1.54
N ILE A 75 11.75 -2.28 -2.03
CA ILE A 75 10.50 -2.21 -1.28
C ILE A 75 9.72 -3.50 -1.59
N VAL A 76 9.21 -4.16 -0.55
CA VAL A 76 8.34 -5.33 -0.70
C VAL A 76 7.02 -5.06 0.00
N TYR A 77 5.92 -5.20 -0.73
CA TYR A 77 4.60 -5.32 -0.14
C TYR A 77 4.26 -6.80 0.05
N HIS A 78 3.96 -7.19 1.29
CA HIS A 78 3.53 -8.54 1.62
C HIS A 78 2.00 -8.63 1.48
N HIS A 79 1.54 -9.34 0.46
CA HIS A 79 0.12 -9.54 0.17
C HIS A 79 -0.44 -10.67 1.03
N MET A 80 -1.52 -10.39 1.78
CA MET A 80 -2.22 -11.43 2.54
C MET A 80 -2.82 -12.46 1.60
N TRP A 81 -2.57 -13.73 1.87
CA TRP A 81 -2.94 -14.83 1.00
C TRP A 81 -3.69 -15.93 1.71
N SER A 82 -4.66 -16.51 1.02
CA SER A 82 -5.40 -17.70 1.44
C SER A 82 -5.48 -18.67 0.26
N ASP A 83 -4.94 -19.87 0.45
CA ASP A 83 -4.90 -20.90 -0.59
C ASP A 83 -6.30 -21.32 -1.01
N GLY A 84 -6.51 -21.51 -2.31
CA GLY A 84 -7.80 -21.89 -2.89
C GLY A 84 -8.88 -20.80 -2.86
N ALA A 85 -8.60 -19.59 -2.37
CA ALA A 85 -9.56 -18.50 -2.38
C ALA A 85 -9.74 -17.91 -3.78
N GLU A 86 -10.99 -17.71 -4.20
CA GLU A 86 -11.30 -17.07 -5.49
C GLU A 86 -10.84 -15.60 -5.54
N TRP A 87 -10.92 -14.93 -4.40
CA TRP A 87 -10.55 -13.53 -4.20
C TRP A 87 -9.66 -13.41 -2.97
N GLN A 88 -8.53 -12.72 -3.13
CA GLN A 88 -7.60 -12.46 -2.03
C GLN A 88 -7.97 -11.15 -1.32
N CYS A 89 -7.14 -10.73 -0.36
CA CYS A 89 -7.43 -9.58 0.49
C CYS A 89 -7.76 -8.30 -0.32
N GLY A 90 -8.98 -7.78 -0.12
CA GLY A 90 -9.48 -6.59 -0.80
C GLY A 90 -8.63 -5.35 -0.52
N GLY A 91 -8.25 -5.12 0.73
CA GLY A 91 -7.37 -4.01 1.10
C GLY A 91 -5.99 -4.09 0.45
N CYS A 92 -5.39 -5.30 0.39
CA CYS A 92 -4.12 -5.52 -0.30
C CYS A 92 -4.23 -5.26 -1.80
N THR A 93 -5.29 -5.76 -2.41
CA THR A 93 -5.57 -5.64 -3.84
C THR A 93 -5.83 -4.17 -4.22
N GLY A 94 -6.65 -3.48 -3.43
CA GLY A 94 -6.89 -2.04 -3.57
C GLY A 94 -5.62 -1.21 -3.39
N PHE A 95 -4.83 -1.46 -2.34
CA PHE A 95 -3.58 -0.74 -2.09
C PHE A 95 -2.61 -0.86 -3.27
N THR A 96 -2.33 -2.09 -3.70
CA THR A 96 -1.33 -2.37 -4.75
C THR A 96 -1.79 -1.97 -6.15
N SER A 97 -3.11 -1.90 -6.41
CA SER A 97 -3.64 -1.44 -7.71
C SER A 97 -3.27 0.01 -8.06
N GLN A 98 -2.87 0.81 -7.07
CA GLN A 98 -2.48 2.21 -7.25
C GLN A 98 -1.12 2.36 -7.94
N PHE A 99 -0.27 1.34 -7.90
CA PHE A 99 1.08 1.40 -8.42
C PHE A 99 1.15 0.75 -9.80
N THR A 100 0.90 1.54 -10.84
CA THR A 100 0.95 1.10 -12.24
C THR A 100 2.20 1.58 -12.99
N ARG A 101 2.92 2.54 -12.41
CA ARG A 101 4.13 3.17 -12.94
C ARG A 101 5.07 3.46 -11.77
N LEU A 102 6.27 2.89 -11.82
CA LEU A 102 7.26 2.91 -10.74
C LEU A 102 8.61 3.45 -11.19
N GLU A 103 8.72 3.91 -12.44
CA GLU A 103 9.95 4.40 -13.08
C GLU A 103 10.54 5.62 -12.35
N PHE A 104 9.73 6.34 -11.56
CA PHE A 104 10.25 7.42 -10.71
C PHE A 104 11.24 6.91 -9.65
N LEU A 105 11.17 5.63 -9.26
CA LEU A 105 12.12 4.99 -8.33
C LEU A 105 13.48 4.74 -8.98
N ASP A 106 13.58 4.74 -10.32
CA ASP A 106 14.84 4.50 -11.02
C ASP A 106 15.89 5.58 -10.69
N ASN A 107 15.44 6.82 -10.48
CA ASN A 107 16.28 7.94 -10.05
C ASN A 107 16.83 7.79 -8.62
N TYR A 108 16.29 6.85 -7.85
CA TYR A 108 16.66 6.59 -6.47
C TYR A 108 17.27 5.21 -6.27
N ASP A 109 17.59 4.52 -7.36
CA ASP A 109 18.17 3.17 -7.33
C ASP A 109 17.35 2.19 -6.47
N ALA A 110 16.02 2.22 -6.68
CA ALA A 110 15.07 1.45 -5.90
C ALA A 110 14.08 0.68 -6.79
N ARG A 111 13.61 -0.46 -6.28
CA ARG A 111 12.57 -1.30 -6.91
C ARG A 111 11.43 -1.55 -5.92
N PHE A 112 10.20 -1.75 -6.40
CA PHE A 112 9.05 -2.09 -5.56
C PHE A 112 8.29 -3.29 -6.14
N VAL A 113 8.16 -4.35 -5.34
CA VAL A 113 7.56 -5.64 -5.71
C VAL A 113 6.53 -6.11 -4.71
N ILE A 114 5.80 -7.16 -5.07
CA ILE A 114 4.85 -7.85 -4.20
C ILE A 114 5.38 -9.25 -3.88
N VAL A 115 5.26 -9.66 -2.62
CA VAL A 115 5.51 -11.02 -2.17
C VAL A 115 4.26 -11.58 -1.51
N THR A 116 3.93 -12.84 -1.80
CA THR A 116 2.83 -13.59 -1.17
C THR A 116 3.32 -14.91 -0.60
N ASN A 117 2.57 -15.52 0.31
CA ASN A 117 2.86 -16.85 0.84
C ASN A 117 2.24 -18.00 0.02
N GLY A 118 1.43 -17.68 -1.00
CA GLY A 118 0.75 -18.66 -1.84
C GLY A 118 1.58 -19.24 -2.99
N PRO A 119 1.16 -20.34 -3.63
CA PRO A 119 1.82 -20.88 -4.81
C PRO A 119 1.99 -19.83 -5.92
N ILE A 120 3.16 -19.76 -6.55
CA ILE A 120 3.48 -18.71 -7.53
C ILE A 120 2.52 -18.69 -8.72
N ASP A 121 2.07 -19.86 -9.18
CA ASP A 121 1.17 -19.95 -10.33
C ASP A 121 -0.20 -19.33 -10.04
N GLU A 122 -0.73 -19.58 -8.83
CA GLU A 122 -1.96 -18.97 -8.36
C GLU A 122 -1.80 -17.46 -8.16
N ALA A 123 -0.67 -17.03 -7.59
CA ALA A 123 -0.32 -15.63 -7.40
C ALA A 123 -0.28 -14.87 -8.74
N LEU A 124 0.35 -15.45 -9.76
CA LEU A 124 0.44 -14.85 -11.10
C LEU A 124 -0.90 -14.89 -11.84
N ALA A 125 -1.72 -15.94 -11.65
CA ALA A 125 -3.09 -15.97 -12.16
C ALA A 125 -3.93 -14.85 -11.53
N TYR A 126 -3.81 -14.66 -10.21
CA TYR A 126 -4.49 -13.60 -9.48
C TYR A 126 -4.02 -12.21 -9.91
N LYS A 127 -2.70 -11.99 -10.02
CA LYS A 127 -2.07 -10.78 -10.59
C LYS A 127 -2.75 -10.39 -11.91
N ARG A 128 -2.87 -11.35 -12.83
CA ARG A 128 -3.55 -11.13 -14.13
C ARG A 128 -5.04 -10.83 -13.95
N LYS A 129 -5.75 -11.62 -13.13
CA LYS A 129 -7.19 -11.47 -12.87
C LYS A 129 -7.55 -10.05 -12.39
N VAL A 130 -6.76 -9.48 -11.49
CA VAL A 130 -7.00 -8.13 -10.94
C VAL A 130 -6.30 -7.01 -11.71
N GLY A 131 -5.59 -7.33 -12.79
CA GLY A 131 -4.90 -6.35 -13.63
C GLY A 131 -3.68 -5.67 -12.99
N ASN A 132 -3.09 -6.28 -11.94
CA ASN A 132 -1.94 -5.70 -11.25
C ASN A 132 -0.69 -5.73 -12.15
N ARG A 133 0.06 -4.61 -12.17
CA ARG A 133 1.20 -4.40 -13.06
C ARG A 133 2.57 -4.56 -12.38
N MET A 134 2.63 -4.66 -11.06
CA MET A 134 3.88 -4.84 -10.32
C MET A 134 4.44 -6.25 -10.53
N GLU A 135 5.70 -6.49 -10.17
CA GLU A 135 6.25 -7.86 -10.15
C GLU A 135 5.86 -8.61 -8.88
N TRP A 136 5.53 -9.91 -9.03
CA TRP A 136 5.04 -10.78 -7.95
C TRP A 136 5.99 -11.94 -7.75
N TYR A 137 6.31 -12.21 -6.49
CA TYR A 137 7.09 -13.35 -6.06
C TYR A 137 6.34 -14.10 -4.96
N SER A 138 6.73 -15.34 -4.74
CA SER A 138 6.19 -16.18 -3.67
C SER A 138 7.28 -16.57 -2.68
N SER A 139 6.93 -16.55 -1.39
CA SER A 139 7.69 -17.15 -0.31
C SER A 139 7.09 -18.47 0.16
N SER A 140 6.26 -19.16 -0.62
CA SER A 140 5.56 -20.40 -0.21
C SER A 140 6.50 -21.53 0.22
N GLU A 141 7.75 -21.54 -0.28
CA GLU A 141 8.79 -22.51 0.06
C GLU A 141 9.92 -21.91 0.92
N SER A 142 9.64 -20.80 1.61
CA SER A 142 10.64 -20.02 2.35
C SER A 142 10.05 -19.45 3.65
N SER A 143 10.87 -19.31 4.69
CA SER A 143 10.44 -18.63 5.93
C SER A 143 10.36 -17.11 5.79
N PHE A 144 10.77 -16.55 4.63
CA PHE A 144 10.88 -15.11 4.39
C PHE A 144 9.65 -14.32 4.83
N GLY A 145 8.43 -14.75 4.47
CA GLY A 145 7.21 -14.05 4.88
C GLY A 145 7.07 -13.94 6.40
N ALA A 146 7.31 -15.05 7.12
CA ALA A 146 7.23 -15.08 8.59
C ALA A 146 8.32 -14.22 9.25
N ASP A 147 9.56 -14.29 8.76
CA ASP A 147 10.69 -13.50 9.28
C ASP A 147 10.52 -11.99 9.02
N MET A 148 9.70 -11.63 8.03
CA MET A 148 9.37 -10.25 7.64
C MET A 148 8.08 -9.71 8.29
N ASP A 149 7.61 -10.36 9.35
CA ASP A 149 6.38 -10.03 10.09
C ASP A 149 5.08 -10.14 9.25
N ALA A 150 5.09 -11.00 8.22
CA ALA A 150 3.96 -11.31 7.35
C ALA A 150 3.82 -12.83 7.10
N PRO A 151 3.64 -13.65 8.17
CA PRO A 151 3.55 -15.11 8.05
C PRO A 151 2.28 -15.54 7.28
N PRO A 152 2.21 -16.81 6.82
CA PRO A 152 0.96 -17.40 6.35
C PRO A 152 -0.17 -17.23 7.39
N GLY A 153 -1.35 -16.81 6.94
CA GLY A 153 -2.48 -16.46 7.82
C GLY A 153 -2.30 -15.17 8.64
N GLY A 154 -1.17 -14.48 8.50
CA GLY A 154 -0.88 -13.19 9.14
C GLY A 154 -1.41 -11.98 8.36
N GLY A 155 -1.05 -10.80 8.83
CA GLY A 155 -1.40 -9.52 8.20
C GLY A 155 -0.47 -9.15 7.03
N PHE A 156 -0.84 -8.08 6.31
CA PHE A 156 0.02 -7.47 5.30
C PHE A 156 1.08 -6.56 5.94
N GLY A 157 2.12 -6.23 5.18
CA GLY A 157 3.16 -5.31 5.61
C GLY A 157 3.97 -4.74 4.44
N VAL A 158 4.70 -3.66 4.69
CA VAL A 158 5.72 -3.11 3.79
C VAL A 158 7.06 -3.23 4.46
N ASN A 159 8.01 -3.85 3.77
CA ASN A 159 9.40 -3.94 4.18
C ASN A 159 10.30 -3.19 3.18
N VAL A 160 11.38 -2.61 3.68
CA VAL A 160 12.42 -1.97 2.86
C VAL A 160 13.76 -2.62 3.16
N PHE A 161 14.46 -2.96 2.08
CA PHE A 161 15.73 -3.66 2.11
C PHE A 161 16.82 -2.88 1.39
N LEU A 162 18.05 -3.08 1.84
CA LEU A 162 19.28 -2.61 1.21
C LEU A 162 20.14 -3.81 0.83
N ARG A 163 20.74 -3.80 -0.36
CA ARG A 163 21.69 -4.81 -0.84
C ARG A 163 23.10 -4.22 -0.87
N ASP A 164 24.06 -4.95 -0.32
CA ASP A 164 25.51 -4.70 -0.47
C ASP A 164 26.18 -5.99 -0.96
N GLY A 165 26.66 -5.98 -2.21
CA GLY A 165 27.08 -7.20 -2.89
C GLY A 165 25.94 -8.21 -2.93
N ASP A 166 26.13 -9.41 -2.38
CA ASP A 166 25.08 -10.43 -2.25
C ASP A 166 24.37 -10.43 -0.89
N THR A 167 24.79 -9.57 0.03
CA THR A 167 24.20 -9.50 1.37
C THR A 167 23.01 -8.56 1.37
N VAL A 168 21.89 -9.01 1.94
CA VAL A 168 20.67 -8.22 2.05
C VAL A 168 20.41 -7.86 3.51
N TYR A 169 20.01 -6.61 3.74
CA TYR A 169 19.66 -6.08 5.04
C TYR A 169 18.22 -5.57 5.06
N ARG A 170 17.48 -5.87 6.13
CA ARG A 170 16.18 -5.25 6.43
C ARG A 170 16.41 -3.92 7.15
N THR A 171 15.83 -2.83 6.65
CA THR A 171 16.09 -1.47 7.15
C THR A 171 14.87 -0.79 7.78
N TRP A 172 13.67 -1.06 7.25
CA TRP A 172 12.43 -0.46 7.75
C TRP A 172 11.22 -1.34 7.46
N HIS A 173 10.21 -1.26 8.34
CA HIS A 173 8.96 -2.00 8.22
C HIS A 173 7.77 -1.18 8.72
N THR A 174 6.60 -1.37 8.11
CA THR A 174 5.31 -0.92 8.65
C THR A 174 4.15 -1.82 8.21
N ASN A 175 3.08 -1.86 9.00
CA ASN A 175 1.85 -2.60 8.68
C ASN A 175 0.62 -1.81 9.12
N GLY A 176 -0.58 -2.37 8.88
CA GLY A 176 -1.85 -1.73 9.25
C GLY A 176 -1.96 -0.30 8.73
N ARG A 177 -2.36 0.64 9.60
CA ARG A 177 -2.53 2.05 9.26
C ARG A 177 -1.25 2.76 8.81
N GLY A 178 -0.07 2.24 9.14
CA GLY A 178 1.20 2.81 8.70
C GLY A 178 1.37 2.76 7.17
N THR A 179 0.73 1.79 6.51
CA THR A 179 0.72 1.69 5.05
C THR A 179 -0.15 2.76 4.37
N GLU A 180 -1.10 3.37 5.08
CA GLU A 180 -1.97 4.42 4.51
C GLU A 180 -1.15 5.61 3.99
N GLN A 181 -0.02 5.91 4.64
CA GLN A 181 0.88 7.00 4.25
C GLN A 181 1.63 6.75 2.94
N LEU A 182 1.65 5.50 2.46
CA LEU A 182 2.25 5.11 1.19
C LEU A 182 1.19 5.02 0.07
N SER A 183 -0.08 5.23 0.40
CA SER A 183 -1.20 5.20 -0.54
C SER A 183 -1.41 6.57 -1.20
N HIS A 184 -1.86 6.58 -2.45
CA HIS A 184 -2.30 7.81 -3.12
C HIS A 184 -3.77 8.14 -2.82
N SER A 185 -4.60 7.12 -2.60
CA SER A 185 -6.05 7.25 -2.49
C SER A 185 -6.47 8.03 -1.24
N PHE A 186 -5.88 7.72 -0.09
CA PHE A 186 -6.28 8.33 1.19
C PHE A 186 -6.06 9.83 1.22
N GLY A 187 -4.90 10.32 0.75
CA GLY A 187 -4.64 11.76 0.66
C GLY A 187 -5.61 12.48 -0.28
N LEU A 188 -5.99 11.85 -1.41
CA LEU A 188 -6.96 12.42 -2.34
C LEU A 188 -8.38 12.43 -1.80
N ILE A 189 -8.76 11.42 -1.02
CA ILE A 189 -10.10 11.35 -0.41
C ILE A 189 -10.20 12.32 0.77
N ASP A 190 -9.14 12.48 1.58
CA ASP A 190 -9.15 13.33 2.77
C ASP A 190 -9.27 14.84 2.45
N ILE A 191 -8.94 15.26 1.23
CA ILE A 191 -9.15 16.65 0.78
C ILE A 191 -10.57 16.91 0.26
N LEU A 192 -11.40 15.86 0.09
CA LEU A 192 -12.79 16.03 -0.32
C LEU A 192 -13.62 16.61 0.83
N PRO A 193 -14.65 17.44 0.55
CA PRO A 193 -15.50 18.03 1.59
C PRO A 193 -16.25 17.04 2.48
N TRP A 194 -16.33 15.76 2.11
CA TRP A 194 -16.95 14.71 2.93
C TRP A 194 -15.95 13.63 3.37
N GLY A 195 -14.67 13.77 3.03
CA GLY A 195 -13.62 12.83 3.39
C GLY A 195 -13.94 11.37 3.02
N ARG A 196 -13.43 10.44 3.83
CA ARG A 196 -13.62 8.98 3.64
C ARG A 196 -15.00 8.48 4.09
N GLN A 197 -15.74 9.29 4.84
CA GLN A 197 -17.09 8.99 5.38
C GLN A 197 -17.12 7.81 6.37
N GLU A 198 -16.00 7.44 6.98
CA GLU A 198 -15.94 6.28 7.88
C GLU A 198 -16.33 6.69 9.32
N GLU A 199 -17.16 5.89 9.99
CA GLU A 199 -17.72 6.18 11.31
C GLU A 199 -16.70 6.50 12.43
N TRP A 200 -15.46 6.01 12.31
CA TRP A 200 -14.39 6.28 13.27
C TRP A 200 -13.72 7.65 13.10
N LEU A 201 -13.99 8.36 12.00
CA LEU A 201 -13.42 9.67 11.71
C LEU A 201 -14.23 10.78 12.38
N ASP A 202 -13.53 11.81 12.85
CA ASP A 202 -14.15 13.03 13.36
C ASP A 202 -14.71 13.87 12.21
N SER A 203 -15.99 13.63 11.88
CA SER A 203 -16.72 14.35 10.84
C SER A 203 -17.82 15.23 11.47
N PRO A 204 -18.06 16.45 10.96
CA PRO A 204 -19.15 17.29 11.46
C PRO A 204 -20.53 16.62 11.39
N ALA A 205 -21.43 17.02 12.30
CA ALA A 205 -22.78 16.48 12.36
C ALA A 205 -23.54 16.65 11.01
N GLY A 206 -24.24 15.60 10.59
CA GLY A 206 -25.03 15.58 9.34
C GLY A 206 -24.22 15.29 8.07
N TRP A 207 -22.89 15.12 8.18
CA TRP A 207 -22.08 14.61 7.08
C TRP A 207 -22.44 13.15 6.77
N PRO A 208 -22.27 12.70 5.51
CA PRO A 208 -22.50 11.32 5.18
C PRO A 208 -21.50 10.44 5.94
N SER A 209 -22.00 9.32 6.48
CA SER A 209 -21.22 8.35 7.24
C SER A 209 -21.62 6.93 6.84
N ARG A 210 -20.67 6.01 6.89
CA ARG A 210 -20.82 4.59 6.59
C ARG A 210 -19.90 3.76 7.51
N PRO A 211 -20.19 2.47 7.71
CA PRO A 211 -19.34 1.60 8.52
C PRO A 211 -17.88 1.66 8.07
N THR A 212 -16.96 1.64 9.03
CA THR A 212 -15.52 1.63 8.77
C THR A 212 -15.13 0.59 7.71
N TYR A 213 -14.27 0.99 6.76
CA TYR A 213 -13.82 0.18 5.61
C TYR A 213 -14.86 -0.20 4.55
N SER A 214 -16.16 0.00 4.77
CA SER A 214 -17.23 -0.39 3.82
C SER A 214 -17.18 0.36 2.48
N GLY A 215 -16.42 1.44 2.42
CA GLY A 215 -16.23 2.26 1.23
C GLY A 215 -15.10 1.85 0.31
N TRP A 216 -14.28 0.89 0.72
CA TRP A 216 -13.11 0.49 -0.03
C TRP A 216 -13.50 -0.52 -1.09
N LEU A 217 -12.84 -0.44 -2.25
CA LEU A 217 -13.05 -1.42 -3.31
C LEU A 217 -12.56 -2.80 -2.87
N GLY A 218 -13.39 -3.81 -3.05
CA GLY A 218 -12.99 -5.20 -2.90
C GLY A 218 -12.18 -5.67 -4.11
N SER A 219 -11.55 -6.83 -3.97
CA SER A 219 -10.84 -7.48 -5.08
C SER A 219 -11.70 -7.68 -6.35
N PRO A 220 -12.99 -8.05 -6.26
CA PRO A 220 -13.86 -8.11 -7.44
C PRO A 220 -14.03 -6.76 -8.15
N ASP A 221 -14.19 -5.67 -7.39
CA ASP A 221 -14.36 -4.33 -7.95
C ASP A 221 -13.07 -3.87 -8.66
N ILE A 222 -11.91 -4.16 -8.06
CA ILE A 222 -10.60 -3.89 -8.68
C ILE A 222 -10.44 -4.69 -9.97
N ALA A 223 -10.80 -5.97 -9.98
CA ALA A 223 -10.75 -6.79 -11.19
C ALA A 223 -11.69 -6.27 -12.29
N ALA A 224 -12.91 -5.85 -11.94
CA ALA A 224 -13.82 -5.24 -12.91
C ALA A 224 -13.26 -3.94 -13.51
N ALA A 225 -12.54 -3.14 -12.71
CA ALA A 225 -11.98 -1.87 -13.13
C ALA A 225 -10.67 -2.00 -13.94
N TYR A 226 -9.78 -2.90 -13.53
CA TYR A 226 -8.39 -2.96 -14.03
C TYR A 226 -8.01 -4.30 -14.65
N GLY A 227 -8.79 -5.35 -14.42
CA GLY A 227 -8.59 -6.67 -15.01
C GLY A 227 -8.82 -6.69 -16.52
N PRO A 228 -8.47 -7.80 -17.19
CA PRO A 228 -8.73 -7.99 -18.60
C PRO A 228 -10.23 -7.88 -18.91
N LYS A 229 -10.58 -7.08 -19.93
CA LYS A 229 -11.97 -6.85 -20.32
C LYS A 229 -12.62 -8.02 -21.06
N ASP A 230 -11.82 -9.02 -21.43
CA ASP A 230 -12.26 -10.16 -22.24
C ASP A 230 -12.87 -11.30 -21.38
N ASN A 231 -13.06 -11.08 -20.08
CA ASN A 231 -13.68 -12.02 -19.12
C ASN A 231 -15.08 -11.56 -18.65
N ALA A 232 -15.78 -10.72 -19.43
CA ALA A 232 -17.16 -10.31 -19.18
C ALA A 232 -18.17 -11.17 -19.95
#